data_AF-A0A5E3WKZ9-F1
#
_entry.id   AF-A0A5E3WKZ9-F1
#
_cell.length_a   1.000
_cell.length_b   1.000
_cell.length_c   1.000
_cell.angle_alpha   90.00
_cell.angle_beta   90.00
_cell.angle_gamma   90.00
#
_symmetry.space_group_name_H-M   'P 1'
#
loop_
_entity.id
_entity.type
_entity.pdbx_description
1 polymer ?
#
loop_
_entity_poly.entity_id
_entity_poly.type
_entity_poly.pdbx_seq_one_letter_code
_entity_poly.pdbx_strand_id
1 'polypeptide(L)'
;MGESAITVETYHHVWVNYGFGLAAIVIVFYDWLITLPDEIAHVWFGKRNAATCLYLAARYSGIITYGLSAYPLLAPNISISTCNALRDFHVYASLAIQALTAAVFILRVYALYNSRNLVIGLVTFCVSVLIIAILLIVLPKHHDLVYPTALPGCNPLETHAEAVRFAIIWSCVSVFDLVVVGLTARKGWRAYSHSLSRLWYVFMRDGFVYFTVLFIANTGNIVTFLVAPPVLKGVNGVLTTALEATLVSRLILNLRVYDAERRSELEQAASGEATELRVVVHTTTATHGDSQTRGRRYELDSAHTMDDHDGRSYTEMEIEEVKAEWKRDRVRGTAV
;
A
#
# COMPACT_ATOMS: atom_id res chain seq x y z
N MET A 1 39.46 23.49 30.88
CA MET A 1 38.79 23.02 29.64
C MET A 1 38.30 24.28 28.95
N GLY A 2 38.63 24.49 27.69
CA GLY A 2 38.21 25.72 26.99
C GLY A 2 36.75 25.65 26.60
N GLU A 3 36.01 26.75 26.78
CA GLU A 3 34.68 26.89 26.20
C GLU A 3 34.83 26.91 24.67
N SER A 4 34.29 25.89 24.00
CA SER A 4 34.25 25.82 22.55
C SER A 4 33.29 26.90 22.03
N ALA A 5 33.84 28.05 21.65
CA ALA A 5 33.07 29.20 21.16
C ALA A 5 32.12 28.76 20.02
N ILE A 6 30.82 28.98 20.23
CA ILE A 6 29.78 28.56 19.30
C ILE A 6 29.90 29.39 18.03
N THR A 7 30.32 28.78 16.92
CA THR A 7 30.38 29.48 15.64
C THR A 7 28.97 29.76 15.12
N VAL A 8 28.80 30.87 14.40
CA VAL A 8 27.52 31.23 13.73
C VAL A 8 27.09 30.10 12.77
N GLU A 9 28.06 29.43 12.15
CA GLU A 9 27.88 28.23 11.33
C GLU A 9 27.24 27.07 12.12
N THR A 10 27.73 26.78 13.33
CA THR A 10 27.13 25.75 14.21
C THR A 10 25.68 26.07 14.56
N TYR A 11 25.37 27.35 14.78
CA TYR A 11 24.01 27.82 15.04
C TYR A 11 23.08 27.60 13.84
N HIS A 12 23.54 27.88 12.62
CA HIS A 12 22.79 27.57 11.39
C HIS A 12 22.57 26.06 11.20
N HIS A 13 23.58 25.23 11.47
CA HIS A 13 23.44 23.77 11.37
C HIS A 13 22.38 23.21 12.33
N VAL A 14 22.31 23.72 13.57
CA VAL A 14 21.27 23.30 14.53
C VAL A 14 19.87 23.76 14.09
N TRP A 15 19.73 24.97 13.53
CA TRP A 15 18.44 25.40 12.94
C TRP A 15 17.98 24.55 11.77
N VAL A 16 18.90 24.08 10.91
CA VAL A 16 18.58 23.14 9.82
C VAL A 16 18.12 21.80 10.40
N ASN A 17 18.77 21.28 11.44
CA ASN A 17 18.34 20.06 12.13
C ASN A 17 16.90 20.19 12.69
N TYR A 18 16.58 21.32 13.34
CA TYR A 18 15.22 21.60 13.81
C TYR A 18 14.20 21.68 12.67
N GLY A 19 14.57 22.30 11.55
CA GLY A 19 13.70 22.39 10.37
C GLY A 19 13.31 21.01 9.82
N PHE A 20 14.27 20.09 9.71
CA PHE A 20 14.02 18.71 9.28
C PHE A 20 13.17 17.94 10.31
N GLY A 21 13.49 18.05 11.61
CA GLY A 21 12.73 17.40 12.68
C GLY A 21 11.27 17.88 12.75
N LEU A 22 11.05 19.19 12.68
CA LEU A 22 9.71 19.78 12.65
C LEU A 22 8.94 19.39 11.38
N ALA A 23 9.59 19.42 10.21
CA ALA A 23 8.96 19.00 8.95
C ALA A 23 8.53 17.52 9.01
N ALA A 24 9.36 16.63 9.55
CA ALA A 24 9.03 15.22 9.72
C ALA A 24 7.82 15.00 10.65
N ILE A 25 7.77 15.71 11.79
CA ILE A 25 6.61 15.69 12.71
C ILE A 25 5.35 16.21 11.99
N VAL A 26 5.42 17.38 11.35
CA VAL A 26 4.29 17.97 10.62
C VAL A 26 3.78 17.03 9.54
N ILE A 27 4.67 16.41 8.76
CA ILE A 27 4.30 15.43 7.73
C ILE A 27 3.50 14.27 8.35
N VAL A 28 3.99 13.64 9.43
CA VAL A 28 3.34 12.47 10.04
C VAL A 28 1.96 12.82 10.62
N PHE A 29 1.84 13.92 11.34
CA PHE A 29 0.58 14.31 11.99
C PHE A 29 -0.43 14.93 11.01
N TYR A 30 0.01 15.76 10.07
CA TYR A 30 -0.87 16.30 9.01
C TYR A 30 -1.43 15.17 8.15
N ASP A 31 -0.58 14.23 7.74
CA ASP A 31 -0.97 13.07 6.95
C ASP A 31 -1.99 12.18 7.67
N TRP A 32 -1.80 11.94 8.97
CA TRP A 32 -2.76 11.21 9.80
C TRP A 32 -4.12 11.91 9.87
N LEU A 33 -4.15 13.23 10.14
CA LEU A 33 -5.39 14.00 10.25
C LEU A 33 -6.20 13.98 8.95
N ILE A 34 -5.56 14.15 7.78
CA ILE A 34 -6.29 14.21 6.51
C ILE A 34 -6.75 12.83 5.99
N THR A 35 -6.12 11.73 6.39
CA THR A 35 -6.61 10.37 6.06
C THR A 35 -7.55 9.78 7.11
N LEU A 36 -7.78 10.46 8.24
CA LEU A 36 -8.55 9.91 9.36
C LEU A 36 -9.98 9.46 8.97
N PRO A 37 -10.74 10.16 8.09
CA PRO A 37 -12.06 9.68 7.65
C PRO A 37 -11.98 8.33 6.92
N ASP A 38 -11.03 8.20 5.98
CA ASP A 38 -10.81 6.97 5.23
C ASP A 38 -10.31 5.83 6.12
N GLU A 39 -9.47 6.14 7.11
CA GLU A 39 -9.00 5.19 8.11
C GLU A 39 -10.17 4.63 8.93
N ILE A 40 -11.04 5.51 9.45
CA ILE A 40 -12.23 5.11 10.21
C ILE A 40 -13.14 4.19 9.37
N ALA A 41 -13.46 4.58 8.13
CA ALA A 41 -14.30 3.79 7.24
C ALA A 41 -13.67 2.43 6.85
N HIS A 42 -12.40 2.42 6.43
CA HIS A 42 -11.80 1.26 5.75
C HIS A 42 -10.88 0.39 6.62
N VAL A 43 -10.46 0.87 7.79
CA VAL A 43 -9.56 0.16 8.72
C VAL A 43 -10.30 -0.22 10.00
N TRP A 44 -11.05 0.71 10.60
CA TRP A 44 -11.74 0.49 11.88
C TRP A 44 -13.08 -0.25 11.73
N PHE A 45 -13.93 0.18 10.78
CA PHE A 45 -15.16 -0.53 10.41
C PHE A 45 -14.96 -1.56 9.28
N GLY A 46 -13.79 -1.56 8.64
CA GLY A 46 -13.46 -2.48 7.54
C GLY A 46 -13.14 -3.92 7.97
N LYS A 47 -12.97 -4.81 6.99
CA LYS A 47 -12.58 -6.21 7.23
C LYS A 47 -11.17 -6.27 7.87
N ARG A 48 -11.08 -6.94 9.02
CA ARG A 48 -9.82 -7.22 9.73
C ARG A 48 -9.06 -8.36 9.06
N ASN A 49 -7.82 -8.09 8.63
CA ASN A 49 -6.93 -9.05 7.98
C ASN A 49 -5.45 -8.63 8.23
N ALA A 50 -4.48 -9.38 7.68
CA ALA A 50 -3.05 -9.08 7.84
C ALA A 50 -2.66 -7.66 7.38
N ALA A 51 -3.29 -7.14 6.32
CA ALA A 51 -3.07 -5.77 5.85
C ALA A 51 -3.67 -4.70 6.79
N THR A 52 -4.63 -5.07 7.67
CA THR A 52 -5.11 -4.18 8.74
C THR A 52 -4.03 -4.04 9.81
N CYS A 53 -3.47 -5.16 10.26
CA CYS A 53 -2.39 -5.18 11.25
C CYS A 53 -1.14 -4.45 10.74
N LEU A 54 -0.78 -4.66 9.47
CA LEU A 54 0.38 -4.03 8.84
C LEU A 54 0.19 -2.51 8.63
N TYR A 55 -1.02 -2.06 8.29
CA TYR A 55 -1.36 -0.63 8.28
C TYR A 55 -1.24 -0.03 9.68
N LEU A 56 -1.91 -0.62 10.68
CA LEU A 56 -1.94 -0.08 12.05
C LEU A 56 -0.52 -0.06 12.65
N ALA A 57 0.29 -1.07 12.40
CA ALA A 57 1.70 -1.08 12.80
C ALA A 57 2.48 0.08 12.17
N ALA A 58 2.48 0.22 10.83
CA ALA A 58 3.20 1.30 10.16
C ALA A 58 2.72 2.70 10.61
N ARG A 59 1.40 2.88 10.69
CA ARG A 59 0.76 4.16 11.03
C ARG A 59 1.06 4.58 12.47
N TYR A 60 0.81 3.70 13.44
CA TYR A 60 1.00 4.03 14.85
C TYR A 60 2.46 3.97 15.31
N SER A 61 3.32 3.13 14.73
CA SER A 61 4.77 3.25 14.94
C SER A 61 5.28 4.62 14.50
N GLY A 62 4.84 5.14 13.35
CA GLY A 62 5.12 6.51 12.93
C GLY A 62 4.65 7.55 13.96
N ILE A 63 3.35 7.57 14.27
CA ILE A 63 2.75 8.56 15.19
C ILE A 63 3.43 8.56 16.57
N ILE A 64 3.71 7.37 17.14
CA ILE A 64 4.40 7.25 18.44
C ILE A 64 5.85 7.75 18.34
N THR A 65 6.56 7.40 17.27
CA THR A 65 7.96 7.84 17.06
C THR A 65 8.06 9.36 17.00
N TYR A 66 7.22 10.01 16.18
CA TYR A 66 7.30 11.46 15.99
C TYR A 66 6.64 12.25 17.12
N GLY A 67 5.62 11.70 17.79
CA GLY A 67 5.09 12.27 19.02
C GLY A 67 6.13 12.32 20.15
N LEU A 68 6.90 11.25 20.34
CA LEU A 68 8.00 11.24 21.31
C LEU A 68 9.22 12.05 20.83
N SER A 69 9.47 12.14 19.52
CA SER A 69 10.54 12.96 18.94
C SER A 69 10.26 14.47 18.99
N ALA A 70 9.03 14.90 19.27
CA ALA A 70 8.71 16.31 19.52
C ALA A 70 9.28 16.82 20.86
N TYR A 71 9.40 15.96 21.88
CA TYR A 71 9.97 16.34 23.18
C TYR A 71 11.46 16.75 23.11
N PRO A 72 12.39 15.95 22.52
CA PRO A 72 13.80 16.34 22.37
C PRO A 72 14.05 17.50 21.40
N LEU A 73 13.02 17.93 20.65
CA LEU A 73 13.04 19.09 19.76
C LEU A 73 12.60 20.39 20.48
N LEU A 74 11.66 20.30 21.42
CA LEU A 74 10.95 21.47 21.99
C LEU A 74 11.26 21.73 23.48
N ALA A 75 11.69 20.73 24.25
CA ALA A 75 11.88 20.91 25.69
C ALA A 75 13.22 21.60 26.03
N PRO A 76 13.23 22.62 26.91
CA PRO A 76 14.46 23.19 27.46
C PRO A 76 15.05 22.28 28.54
N ASN A 77 16.37 22.39 28.76
CA ASN A 77 17.09 21.78 29.91
C ASN A 77 16.91 20.25 30.05
N ILE A 78 16.91 19.51 28.94
CA ILE A 78 16.80 18.04 28.91
C ILE A 78 18.10 17.42 29.46
N SER A 79 17.99 16.35 30.27
CA SER A 79 19.16 15.62 30.76
C SER A 79 19.81 14.77 29.66
N ILE A 80 21.14 14.62 29.70
CA ILE A 80 21.90 13.85 28.69
C ILE A 80 21.46 12.37 28.64
N SER A 81 21.11 11.77 29.78
CA SER A 81 20.57 10.41 29.82
C SER A 81 19.19 10.31 29.17
N THR A 82 18.33 11.31 29.35
CA THR A 82 17.04 11.41 28.63
C THR A 82 17.26 11.58 27.12
N CYS A 83 18.20 12.43 26.70
CA CYS A 83 18.55 12.58 25.28
C CYS A 83 19.06 11.27 24.65
N ASN A 84 19.95 10.54 25.35
CA ASN A 84 20.44 9.24 24.88
C ASN A 84 19.29 8.21 24.75
N ALA A 85 18.42 8.11 25.77
CA ALA A 85 17.29 7.18 25.73
C ALA A 85 16.30 7.49 24.59
N LEU A 86 16.02 8.77 24.32
CA LEU A 86 15.15 9.20 23.23
C LEU A 86 15.79 8.99 21.85
N ARG A 87 17.10 9.26 21.70
CA ARG A 87 17.87 8.96 20.49
C ARG A 87 17.83 7.47 20.18
N ASP A 88 18.17 6.63 21.15
CA ASP A 88 18.28 5.20 20.93
C ASP A 88 16.87 4.58 20.70
N PHE A 89 15.82 5.09 21.36
CA PHE A 89 14.42 4.78 21.01
C PHE A 89 14.08 5.13 19.55
N HIS A 90 14.42 6.33 19.09
CA HIS A 90 14.17 6.76 17.70
C HIS A 90 14.91 5.86 16.68
N VAL A 91 16.12 5.41 16.99
CA VAL A 91 16.89 4.47 16.16
C VAL A 91 16.20 3.11 16.08
N TYR A 92 15.78 2.51 17.21
CA TYR A 92 15.07 1.22 17.19
C TYR A 92 13.68 1.32 16.53
N ALA A 93 12.97 2.44 16.73
CA ALA A 93 11.69 2.67 16.08
C ALA A 93 11.83 2.88 14.56
N SER A 94 12.92 3.53 14.10
CA SER A 94 13.26 3.62 12.68
C SER A 94 13.51 2.25 12.06
N LEU A 95 14.26 1.36 12.73
CA LEU A 95 14.44 -0.03 12.26
C LEU A 95 13.10 -0.80 12.16
N ALA A 96 12.17 -0.57 13.09
CA ALA A 96 10.85 -1.18 13.05
C ALA A 96 10.01 -0.66 11.86
N ILE A 97 10.02 0.66 11.61
CA ILE A 97 9.36 1.29 10.46
C ILE A 97 9.98 0.76 9.15
N GLN A 98 11.31 0.69 9.06
CA GLN A 98 12.02 0.13 7.91
C GLN A 98 11.61 -1.32 7.62
N ALA A 99 11.51 -2.17 8.65
CA ALA A 99 11.09 -3.56 8.50
C ALA A 99 9.62 -3.70 8.04
N LEU A 100 8.74 -2.83 8.53
CA LEU A 100 7.34 -2.76 8.08
C LEU A 100 7.24 -2.29 6.62
N THR A 101 8.02 -1.28 6.22
CA THR A 101 8.17 -0.81 4.84
C THR A 101 8.64 -1.93 3.91
N ALA A 102 9.72 -2.63 4.27
CA ALA A 102 10.26 -3.75 3.52
C ALA A 102 9.26 -4.91 3.39
N ALA A 103 8.49 -5.22 4.43
CA ALA A 103 7.43 -6.24 4.37
C ALA A 103 6.33 -5.87 3.36
N VAL A 104 5.89 -4.60 3.32
CA VAL A 104 4.91 -4.11 2.34
C VAL A 104 5.47 -4.17 0.92
N PHE A 105 6.74 -3.79 0.73
CA PHE A 105 7.43 -3.86 -0.56
C PHE A 105 7.52 -5.31 -1.08
N ILE A 106 7.88 -6.26 -0.20
CA ILE A 106 7.95 -7.69 -0.53
C ILE A 106 6.58 -8.24 -0.89
N LEU A 107 5.52 -7.90 -0.14
CA LEU A 107 4.14 -8.29 -0.47
C LEU A 107 3.66 -7.72 -1.81
N ARG A 108 4.04 -6.48 -2.13
CA ARG A 108 3.80 -5.86 -3.45
C ARG A 108 4.55 -6.62 -4.56
N VAL A 109 5.84 -6.89 -4.41
CA VAL A 109 6.62 -7.67 -5.39
C VAL A 109 6.05 -9.09 -5.57
N TYR A 110 5.59 -9.73 -4.49
CA TYR A 110 4.93 -11.04 -4.56
C TYR A 110 3.67 -10.99 -5.44
N ALA A 111 2.78 -10.01 -5.22
CA ALA A 111 1.57 -9.84 -6.03
C ALA A 111 1.86 -9.58 -7.53
N LEU A 112 3.00 -8.97 -7.85
CA LEU A 112 3.41 -8.68 -9.23
C LEU A 112 4.07 -9.86 -9.94
N TYR A 113 4.80 -10.72 -9.23
CA TYR A 113 5.62 -11.79 -9.81
C TYR A 113 5.15 -13.21 -9.49
N ASN A 114 4.27 -13.39 -8.50
CA ASN A 114 3.77 -14.67 -7.97
C ASN A 114 4.88 -15.72 -7.75
N SER A 115 6.08 -15.27 -7.36
CA SER A 115 7.29 -16.08 -7.30
C SER A 115 7.76 -16.25 -5.87
N ARG A 116 7.54 -17.44 -5.30
CA ARG A 116 7.98 -17.80 -3.94
C ARG A 116 9.49 -17.65 -3.76
N ASN A 117 10.29 -18.04 -4.76
CA ASN A 117 11.75 -17.99 -4.66
C ASN A 117 12.27 -16.54 -4.60
N LEU A 118 11.65 -15.62 -5.37
CA LEU A 118 11.97 -14.20 -5.32
C LEU A 118 11.64 -13.59 -3.94
N VAL A 119 10.48 -13.94 -3.37
CA VAL A 119 10.09 -13.52 -2.02
C VAL A 119 11.06 -14.04 -0.97
N ILE A 120 11.44 -15.32 -1.02
CA ILE A 120 12.40 -15.90 -0.08
C ILE A 120 13.74 -15.12 -0.15
N GLY A 121 14.26 -14.86 -1.35
CA GLY A 121 15.50 -14.10 -1.52
C GLY A 121 15.44 -12.65 -1.01
N LEU A 122 14.30 -11.98 -1.16
CA LEU A 122 14.11 -10.63 -0.61
C LEU A 122 13.94 -10.64 0.91
N VAL A 123 13.24 -11.63 1.47
CA VAL A 123 13.09 -11.81 2.93
C VAL A 123 14.44 -12.13 3.58
N THR A 124 15.24 -13.04 3.01
CA THR A 124 16.56 -13.36 3.57
C THR A 124 17.52 -12.18 3.48
N PHE A 125 17.44 -11.36 2.43
CA PHE A 125 18.18 -10.10 2.35
C PHE A 125 17.76 -9.11 3.46
N CYS A 126 16.45 -8.88 3.64
CA CYS A 126 15.97 -7.96 4.68
C CYS A 126 16.35 -8.43 6.09
N VAL A 127 16.27 -9.74 6.35
CA VAL A 127 16.66 -10.32 7.64
C VAL A 127 18.17 -10.22 7.87
N SER A 128 19.02 -10.46 6.87
CA SER A 128 20.48 -10.30 7.05
C SER A 128 20.88 -8.84 7.26
N VAL A 129 20.27 -7.89 6.52
CA VAL A 129 20.48 -6.45 6.72
C VAL A 129 20.01 -5.99 8.10
N LEU A 130 18.85 -6.47 8.59
CA LEU A 130 18.37 -6.15 9.93
C LEU A 130 19.31 -6.68 11.04
N ILE A 131 19.83 -7.91 10.89
CA ILE A 131 20.82 -8.47 11.81
C ILE A 131 22.11 -7.65 11.79
N ILE A 132 22.63 -7.30 10.60
CA ILE A 132 23.83 -6.45 10.46
C ILE A 132 23.61 -5.07 11.10
N ALA A 133 22.45 -4.45 10.90
CA ALA A 133 22.12 -3.16 11.49
C ALA A 133 22.07 -3.21 13.02
N ILE A 134 21.40 -4.21 13.60
CA ILE A 134 21.34 -4.41 15.06
C ILE A 134 22.76 -4.62 15.62
N LEU A 135 23.59 -5.46 14.98
CA LEU A 135 24.97 -5.67 15.41
C LEU A 135 25.80 -4.38 15.36
N LEU A 136 25.70 -3.59 14.28
CA LEU A 136 26.40 -2.31 14.15
C LEU A 136 25.96 -1.24 15.16
N ILE A 137 24.70 -1.28 15.61
CA ILE A 137 24.13 -0.34 16.60
C ILE A 137 24.46 -0.76 18.05
N VAL A 138 24.57 -2.06 18.32
CA VAL A 138 24.91 -2.61 19.65
C VAL A 138 26.43 -2.60 19.92
N LEU A 139 27.27 -2.54 18.88
CA LEU A 139 28.72 -2.38 19.04
C LEU A 139 29.07 -1.10 19.82
N PRO A 140 30.04 -1.14 20.76
CA PRO A 140 30.47 0.03 21.52
C PRO A 140 30.76 1.24 20.62
N LYS A 141 30.21 2.40 20.98
CA LYS A 141 30.46 3.68 20.31
C LYS A 141 31.93 4.06 20.53
N HIS A 142 32.63 4.52 19.49
CA HIS A 142 34.09 4.75 19.60
C HIS A 142 34.48 5.89 20.56
N HIS A 143 33.58 6.83 20.81
CA HIS A 143 33.68 7.89 21.81
C HIS A 143 32.30 8.19 22.39
N ASP A 144 32.25 8.85 23.55
CA ASP A 144 31.01 9.40 24.10
C ASP A 144 30.41 10.45 23.16
N LEU A 145 29.07 10.47 23.05
CA LEU A 145 28.36 11.45 22.24
C LEU A 145 28.42 12.82 22.92
N VAL A 146 29.03 13.79 22.24
CA VAL A 146 29.11 15.18 22.71
C VAL A 146 27.84 15.92 22.28
N TYR A 147 27.26 16.67 23.23
CA TYR A 147 26.09 17.52 23.00
C TYR A 147 26.47 19.00 23.19
N PRO A 148 26.05 19.93 22.32
CA PRO A 148 26.27 21.37 22.49
C PRO A 148 25.28 21.92 23.53
N THR A 149 25.65 21.83 24.80
CA THR A 149 24.80 22.17 25.97
C THR A 149 24.28 23.61 26.01
N ALA A 150 24.84 24.51 25.21
CA ALA A 150 24.42 25.90 25.08
C ALA A 150 23.28 26.13 24.06
N LEU A 151 22.74 25.07 23.47
CA LEU A 151 21.56 25.09 22.59
C LEU A 151 20.48 24.14 23.13
N PRO A 152 19.18 24.45 22.97
CA PRO A 152 18.10 23.61 23.50
C PRO A 152 18.01 22.25 22.80
N GLY A 153 17.21 21.33 23.37
CA GLY A 153 16.96 20.02 22.77
C GLY A 153 18.18 19.09 22.70
N CYS A 154 18.03 17.98 21.97
CA CYS A 154 19.04 16.91 21.89
C CYS A 154 19.72 16.88 20.52
N ASN A 155 20.82 17.62 20.34
CA ASN A 155 21.60 17.68 19.10
C ASN A 155 22.95 16.93 19.24
N PRO A 156 23.03 15.59 19.03
CA PRO A 156 24.30 14.86 19.17
C PRO A 156 25.29 15.21 18.05
N LEU A 157 26.56 15.37 18.39
CA LEU A 157 27.67 15.45 17.43
C LEU A 157 28.08 14.03 17.01
N GLU A 158 27.58 13.55 15.87
CA GLU A 158 27.89 12.20 15.39
C GLU A 158 29.32 12.11 14.85
N THR A 159 30.08 11.12 15.34
CA THR A 159 31.49 10.92 14.96
C THR A 159 31.60 10.32 13.55
N HIS A 160 32.75 10.48 12.90
CA HIS A 160 33.00 9.87 11.59
C HIS A 160 32.85 8.34 11.60
N ALA A 161 33.22 7.67 12.70
CA ALA A 161 33.11 6.21 12.81
C ALA A 161 31.64 5.75 12.87
N GLU A 162 30.83 6.36 13.73
CA GLU A 162 29.39 6.03 13.84
C GLU A 162 28.65 6.40 12.55
N ALA A 163 28.98 7.54 11.93
CA ALA A 163 28.40 7.95 10.66
C ALA A 163 28.70 6.97 9.51
N VAL A 164 29.91 6.38 9.45
CA VAL A 164 30.23 5.31 8.49
C VAL A 164 29.44 4.03 8.79
N ARG A 165 29.26 3.65 10.06
CA ARG A 165 28.39 2.51 10.44
C ARG A 165 26.96 2.71 9.93
N PHE A 166 26.37 3.88 10.14
CA PHE A 166 25.03 4.20 9.62
C PHE A 166 25.00 4.28 8.08
N ALA A 167 26.00 4.87 7.43
CA ALA A 167 26.06 4.92 5.97
C ALA A 167 26.07 3.52 5.33
N ILE A 168 26.71 2.53 5.95
CA ILE A 168 26.67 1.12 5.52
C ILE A 168 25.24 0.56 5.64
N ILE A 169 24.55 0.79 6.76
CA ILE A 169 23.15 0.34 6.96
C ILE A 169 22.23 0.92 5.88
N TRP A 170 22.26 2.25 5.68
CA TRP A 170 21.43 2.91 4.66
C TRP A 170 21.82 2.53 3.22
N SER A 171 23.08 2.15 2.96
CA SER A 171 23.49 1.59 1.67
C SER A 171 22.82 0.24 1.40
N CYS A 172 22.75 -0.64 2.41
CA CYS A 172 22.05 -1.92 2.27
C CYS A 172 20.53 -1.73 2.04
N VAL A 173 19.91 -0.74 2.70
CA VAL A 173 18.49 -0.36 2.46
C VAL A 173 18.29 0.18 1.04
N SER A 174 19.11 1.14 0.61
CA SER A 174 19.04 1.74 -0.74
C SER A 174 19.21 0.69 -1.85
N VAL A 175 20.05 -0.34 -1.64
CA VAL A 175 20.17 -1.48 -2.56
C VAL A 175 18.89 -2.33 -2.62
N PHE A 176 18.22 -2.58 -1.49
CA PHE A 176 16.91 -3.26 -1.49
C PHE A 176 15.85 -2.45 -2.24
N ASP A 177 15.75 -1.15 -1.95
CA ASP A 177 14.81 -0.25 -2.61
C ASP A 177 15.06 -0.21 -4.12
N LEU A 178 16.31 -0.09 -4.56
CA LEU A 178 16.70 -0.12 -5.97
C LEU A 178 16.26 -1.43 -6.67
N VAL A 179 16.39 -2.57 -5.99
CA VAL A 179 15.90 -3.87 -6.50
C VAL A 179 14.37 -3.88 -6.59
N VAL A 180 13.64 -3.37 -5.60
CA VAL A 180 12.16 -3.29 -5.61
C VAL A 180 11.66 -2.33 -6.69
N VAL A 181 12.26 -1.15 -6.81
CA VAL A 181 12.01 -0.14 -7.86
C VAL A 181 12.26 -0.76 -9.24
N GLY A 182 13.42 -1.39 -9.46
CA GLY A 182 13.77 -2.04 -10.73
C GLY A 182 12.86 -3.20 -11.11
N LEU A 183 12.47 -4.04 -10.15
CA LEU A 183 11.49 -5.11 -10.36
C LEU A 183 10.11 -4.54 -10.70
N THR A 184 9.66 -3.51 -10.00
CA THR A 184 8.37 -2.87 -10.26
C THR A 184 8.34 -2.19 -11.63
N ALA A 185 9.37 -1.41 -11.97
CA ALA A 185 9.53 -0.79 -13.29
C ALA A 185 9.52 -1.82 -14.43
N ARG A 186 10.29 -2.91 -14.29
CA ARG A 186 10.35 -3.99 -15.29
C ARG A 186 9.01 -4.69 -15.49
N LYS A 187 8.18 -4.82 -14.44
CA LYS A 187 6.80 -5.34 -14.57
C LYS A 187 5.90 -4.32 -15.26
N GLY A 188 5.92 -3.06 -14.83
CA GLY A 188 5.11 -1.98 -15.40
C GLY A 188 5.38 -1.74 -16.89
N TRP A 189 6.66 -1.73 -17.31
CA TRP A 189 7.04 -1.57 -18.72
C TRP A 189 6.51 -2.71 -19.60
N ARG A 190 6.61 -3.96 -19.13
CA ARG A 190 6.05 -5.14 -19.83
C ARG A 190 4.51 -5.12 -19.86
N ALA A 191 3.87 -4.61 -18.82
CA ALA A 191 2.41 -4.45 -18.81
C ALA A 191 1.95 -3.42 -19.85
N TYR A 192 2.67 -2.29 -19.96
CA TYR A 192 2.44 -1.25 -20.96
C TYR A 192 2.65 -1.76 -22.39
N SER A 193 3.74 -2.50 -22.65
CA SER A 193 4.04 -3.02 -24.00
C SER A 193 3.09 -4.12 -24.50
N HIS A 194 2.30 -4.75 -23.61
CA HIS A 194 1.35 -5.82 -23.93
C HIS A 194 -0.13 -5.40 -23.77
N SER A 195 -0.44 -4.11 -23.90
CA SER A 195 -1.80 -3.58 -23.97
C SER A 195 -2.70 -3.91 -22.75
N LEU A 196 -2.12 -4.03 -21.55
CA LEU A 196 -2.93 -4.07 -20.32
C LEU A 196 -3.62 -2.72 -20.08
N SER A 197 -4.78 -2.76 -19.41
CA SER A 197 -5.68 -1.60 -19.31
C SER A 197 -5.04 -0.39 -18.62
N ARG A 198 -5.48 0.82 -19.00
CA ARG A 198 -5.04 2.10 -18.42
C ARG A 198 -5.09 2.11 -16.89
N LEU A 199 -6.07 1.41 -16.32
CA LEU A 199 -6.26 1.21 -14.88
C LEU A 199 -5.08 0.48 -14.22
N TRP A 200 -4.59 -0.61 -14.83
CA TRP A 200 -3.43 -1.37 -14.33
C TRP A 200 -2.14 -0.53 -14.40
N TYR A 201 -2.02 0.33 -15.42
CA TYR A 201 -0.90 1.26 -15.54
C TYR A 201 -0.92 2.36 -14.46
N VAL A 202 -2.07 2.98 -14.18
CA VAL A 202 -2.20 4.00 -13.11
C VAL A 202 -1.88 3.39 -11.74
N PHE A 203 -2.44 2.22 -11.44
CA PHE A 203 -2.16 1.48 -10.20
C PHE A 203 -0.67 1.12 -10.04
N MET A 204 0.00 0.77 -11.14
CA MET A 204 1.45 0.54 -11.16
C MET A 204 2.25 1.84 -10.94
N ARG A 205 1.89 2.92 -11.64
CA ARG A 205 2.54 4.23 -11.57
C ARG A 205 2.53 4.77 -10.14
N ASP A 206 1.36 4.78 -9.51
CA ASP A 206 1.21 5.41 -8.19
C ASP A 206 1.97 4.60 -7.13
N GLY A 207 1.90 3.27 -7.17
CA GLY A 207 2.74 2.39 -6.34
C GLY A 207 4.25 2.57 -6.55
N PHE A 208 4.67 2.75 -7.80
CA PHE A 208 6.08 2.93 -8.19
C PHE A 208 6.66 4.28 -7.73
N VAL A 209 5.87 5.35 -7.72
CA VAL A 209 6.31 6.67 -7.22
C VAL A 209 6.71 6.58 -5.75
N TYR A 210 5.93 5.89 -4.91
CA TYR A 210 6.28 5.72 -3.49
C TYR A 210 7.62 5.01 -3.30
N PHE A 211 7.88 3.91 -4.03
CA PHE A 211 9.16 3.20 -3.96
C PHE A 211 10.33 4.07 -4.44
N THR A 212 10.11 4.87 -5.48
CA THR A 212 11.14 5.76 -6.05
C THR A 212 11.49 6.92 -5.12
N VAL A 213 10.49 7.52 -4.46
CA VAL A 213 10.72 8.58 -3.46
C VAL A 213 11.51 8.05 -2.27
N LEU A 214 11.20 6.84 -1.79
CA LEU A 214 11.91 6.24 -0.66
C LEU A 214 13.34 5.80 -1.02
N PHE A 215 13.58 5.25 -2.22
CA PHE A 215 14.93 5.03 -2.74
C PHE A 215 15.78 6.32 -2.76
N ILE A 216 15.19 7.44 -3.22
CA ILE A 216 15.87 8.74 -3.27
C ILE A 216 16.16 9.25 -1.85
N ALA A 217 15.21 9.14 -0.92
CA ALA A 217 15.37 9.54 0.47
C ALA A 217 16.45 8.71 1.19
N ASN A 218 16.45 7.39 1.03
CA ASN A 218 17.46 6.47 1.57
C ASN A 218 18.84 6.70 0.95
N THR A 219 18.91 7.11 -0.32
CA THR A 219 20.17 7.58 -0.93
C THR A 219 20.63 8.92 -0.33
N GLY A 220 19.71 9.84 -0.05
CA GLY A 220 19.97 11.09 0.68
C GLY A 220 20.55 10.86 2.08
N ASN A 221 20.09 9.82 2.79
CA ASN A 221 20.65 9.44 4.09
C ASN A 221 22.15 9.15 3.98
N ILE A 222 22.56 8.29 3.04
CA ILE A 222 23.97 7.94 2.79
C ILE A 222 24.80 9.22 2.55
N VAL A 223 24.31 10.13 1.69
CA VAL A 223 24.99 11.40 1.41
C VAL A 223 25.14 12.25 2.68
N THR A 224 24.11 12.38 3.52
CA THR A 224 24.23 13.16 4.77
C THR A 224 25.20 12.54 5.77
N PHE A 225 25.20 11.21 5.96
CA PHE A 225 26.14 10.56 6.87
C PHE A 225 27.60 10.73 6.43
N LEU A 226 27.89 10.58 5.14
CA LEU A 226 29.25 10.74 4.62
C LEU A 226 29.68 12.21 4.57
N VAL A 227 28.90 13.07 3.90
CA VAL A 227 29.35 14.41 3.48
C VAL A 227 29.00 15.53 4.46
N ALA A 228 27.90 15.42 5.22
CA ALA A 228 27.42 16.55 6.02
C ALA A 228 28.32 16.87 7.24
N PRO A 229 28.33 18.13 7.72
CA PRO A 229 28.96 18.53 8.98
C PRO A 229 28.45 17.70 10.17
N PRO A 230 29.22 17.52 11.27
CA PRO A 230 28.88 16.57 12.35
C PRO A 230 27.49 16.75 13.00
N VAL A 231 26.94 17.97 13.02
CA VAL A 231 25.58 18.29 13.52
C VAL A 231 24.46 17.85 12.56
N LEU A 232 24.78 17.70 11.27
CA LEU A 232 23.83 17.38 10.19
C LEU A 232 23.98 15.95 9.66
N LYS A 233 24.90 15.15 10.21
CA LYS A 233 25.06 13.74 9.80
C LYS A 233 23.82 12.94 10.18
N GLY A 234 23.11 12.43 9.17
CA GLY A 234 21.86 11.70 9.36
C GLY A 234 20.60 12.56 9.50
N VAL A 235 20.67 13.89 9.33
CA VAL A 235 19.50 14.80 9.44
C VAL A 235 18.35 14.39 8.51
N ASN A 236 18.67 13.87 7.32
CA ASN A 236 17.69 13.39 6.36
C ASN A 236 17.02 12.07 6.79
N GLY A 237 17.62 11.30 7.70
CA GLY A 237 17.05 10.05 8.22
C GLY A 237 15.75 10.31 8.99
N VAL A 238 15.71 11.38 9.79
CA VAL A 238 14.52 11.82 10.53
C VAL A 238 13.36 12.16 9.58
N LEU A 239 13.65 12.75 8.41
CA LEU A 239 12.65 13.00 7.36
C LEU A 239 12.29 11.71 6.60
N THR A 240 13.26 10.84 6.35
CA THR A 240 13.05 9.61 5.57
C THR A 240 12.16 8.62 6.31
N THR A 241 12.40 8.36 7.60
CA THR A 241 11.53 7.49 8.42
C THR A 241 10.09 8.02 8.52
N ALA A 242 9.88 9.35 8.45
CA ALA A 242 8.56 9.96 8.40
C ALA A 242 7.87 9.75 7.04
N LEU A 243 8.63 9.87 5.94
CA LEU A 243 8.16 9.50 4.61
C LEU A 243 7.85 8.00 4.52
N GLU A 244 8.67 7.12 5.10
CA GLU A 244 8.39 5.68 5.11
C GLU A 244 7.07 5.38 5.81
N ALA A 245 6.88 5.85 7.05
CA ALA A 245 5.64 5.63 7.80
C ALA A 245 4.39 6.18 7.09
N THR A 246 4.46 7.39 6.51
CA THR A 246 3.31 8.02 5.83
C THR A 246 3.03 7.42 4.46
N LEU A 247 4.05 7.27 3.61
CA LEU A 247 3.89 6.74 2.25
C LEU A 247 3.48 5.25 2.27
N VAL A 248 3.96 4.45 3.22
CA VAL A 248 3.50 3.06 3.41
C VAL A 248 2.06 3.02 3.92
N SER A 249 1.69 3.89 4.88
CA SER A 249 0.30 3.99 5.35
C SER A 249 -0.66 4.34 4.20
N ARG A 250 -0.32 5.35 3.38
CA ARG A 250 -1.07 5.68 2.14
C ARG A 250 -1.11 4.52 1.16
N LEU A 251 0.02 3.85 0.91
CA LEU A 251 0.11 2.74 -0.05
C LEU A 251 -0.78 1.55 0.32
N ILE A 252 -1.11 1.36 1.60
CA ILE A 252 -2.07 0.35 2.07
C ILE A 252 -3.50 0.93 2.13
N LEU A 253 -3.69 2.17 2.56
CA LEU A 253 -5.03 2.78 2.68
C LEU A 253 -5.68 3.00 1.31
N ASN A 254 -4.94 3.54 0.34
CA ASN A 254 -5.41 3.73 -1.03
C ASN A 254 -5.82 2.39 -1.69
N LEU A 255 -5.19 1.26 -1.32
CA LEU A 255 -5.68 -0.07 -1.73
C LEU A 255 -7.05 -0.40 -1.13
N ARG A 256 -7.27 -0.08 0.15
CA ARG A 256 -8.51 -0.42 0.84
C ARG A 256 -9.72 0.36 0.32
N VAL A 257 -9.52 1.64 0.03
CA VAL A 257 -10.52 2.51 -0.61
C VAL A 257 -10.88 1.93 -1.98
N TYR A 258 -9.90 1.78 -2.87
CA TYR A 258 -10.09 1.23 -4.21
C TYR A 258 -10.71 -0.18 -4.24
N ASP A 259 -10.29 -1.07 -3.34
CA ASP A 259 -10.82 -2.44 -3.27
C ASP A 259 -12.20 -2.50 -2.59
N ALA A 260 -12.68 -1.42 -1.97
CA ALA A 260 -14.06 -1.23 -1.52
C ALA A 260 -14.93 -0.60 -2.61
N GLU A 261 -14.47 0.50 -3.25
CA GLU A 261 -15.13 1.16 -4.39
C GLU A 261 -15.45 0.15 -5.49
N ARG A 262 -14.44 -0.61 -5.94
CA ARG A 262 -14.60 -1.66 -6.97
C ARG A 262 -15.52 -2.80 -6.54
N ARG A 263 -15.76 -2.98 -5.23
CA ARG A 263 -16.74 -3.95 -4.73
C ARG A 263 -18.16 -3.39 -4.81
N SER A 264 -18.37 -2.12 -4.45
CA SER A 264 -19.66 -1.47 -4.67
C SER A 264 -20.02 -1.33 -6.16
N GLU A 265 -19.06 -1.10 -7.05
CA GLU A 265 -19.29 -1.11 -8.51
C GLU A 265 -19.81 -2.47 -9.00
N LEU A 266 -19.19 -3.57 -8.54
CA LEU A 266 -19.61 -4.93 -8.91
C LEU A 266 -20.97 -5.32 -8.30
N GLU A 267 -21.26 -4.89 -7.07
CA GLU A 267 -22.55 -5.11 -6.41
C GLU A 267 -23.67 -4.29 -7.08
N GLN A 268 -23.36 -3.08 -7.58
CA GLN A 268 -24.27 -2.25 -8.39
C GLN A 268 -24.51 -2.86 -9.78
N ALA A 269 -23.47 -3.35 -10.46
CA ALA A 269 -23.62 -4.01 -11.76
C ALA A 269 -24.50 -5.26 -11.67
N ALA A 270 -24.25 -6.13 -10.68
CA ALA A 270 -25.01 -7.37 -10.47
C ALA A 270 -26.48 -7.12 -10.07
N SER A 271 -26.78 -6.00 -9.40
CA SER A 271 -28.17 -5.61 -9.10
C SER A 271 -28.86 -4.86 -10.26
N GLY A 272 -28.08 -4.19 -11.12
CA GLY A 272 -28.55 -3.62 -12.38
C GLY A 272 -29.03 -4.69 -13.37
N GLU A 273 -28.19 -5.69 -13.68
CA GLU A 273 -28.57 -6.81 -14.56
C GLU A 273 -29.81 -7.57 -14.05
N ALA A 274 -29.92 -7.76 -12.73
CA ALA A 274 -31.07 -8.40 -12.11
C ALA A 274 -32.39 -7.59 -12.23
N THR A 275 -32.31 -6.31 -12.63
CA THR A 275 -33.46 -5.41 -12.78
C THR A 275 -33.96 -5.31 -14.23
N GLU A 276 -33.11 -5.52 -15.24
CA GLU A 276 -33.51 -5.47 -16.66
C GLU A 276 -34.26 -6.72 -17.15
N LEU A 277 -34.09 -7.89 -16.50
CA LEU A 277 -34.74 -9.14 -16.93
C LEU A 277 -36.23 -9.25 -16.53
N ARG A 278 -37.03 -8.23 -16.88
CA ARG A 278 -38.50 -8.22 -16.67
C ARG A 278 -39.24 -8.29 -18.00
N VAL A 279 -39.29 -9.48 -18.60
CA VAL A 279 -40.11 -9.76 -19.79
C VAL A 279 -41.60 -9.62 -19.44
N VAL A 280 -42.18 -8.45 -19.74
CA VAL A 280 -43.62 -8.21 -19.58
C VAL A 280 -44.36 -8.86 -20.74
N VAL A 281 -44.75 -10.13 -20.55
CA VAL A 281 -45.63 -10.84 -21.49
C VAL A 281 -47.03 -10.24 -21.39
N HIS A 282 -47.37 -9.33 -22.30
CA HIS A 282 -48.73 -8.84 -22.47
C HIS A 282 -49.59 -9.91 -23.17
N THR A 283 -50.18 -10.82 -22.40
CA THR A 283 -51.24 -11.73 -22.85
C THR A 283 -52.54 -10.98 -23.08
N THR A 284 -52.73 -10.43 -24.28
CA THR A 284 -53.97 -9.75 -24.67
C THR A 284 -55.13 -10.74 -24.83
N THR A 285 -55.93 -10.93 -23.77
CA THR A 285 -57.15 -11.75 -23.81
C THR A 285 -58.26 -11.06 -24.59
N ALA A 286 -58.31 -11.30 -25.91
CA ALA A 286 -59.37 -10.82 -26.79
C ALA A 286 -60.60 -11.76 -26.75
N THR A 287 -61.64 -11.39 -26.01
CA THR A 287 -62.91 -12.14 -25.93
C THR A 287 -63.98 -11.58 -26.88
N HIS A 288 -64.12 -12.19 -28.05
CA HIS A 288 -65.26 -12.11 -28.97
C HIS A 288 -65.17 -13.34 -29.91
N GLY A 289 -66.23 -13.99 -30.38
CA GLY A 289 -67.67 -13.74 -30.23
C GLY A 289 -68.36 -14.10 -31.55
N ASP A 290 -69.18 -15.16 -31.56
CA ASP A 290 -69.68 -15.81 -32.79
C ASP A 290 -70.37 -14.87 -33.79
N SER A 291 -70.12 -15.08 -35.10
CA SER A 291 -71.13 -14.88 -36.15
C SER A 291 -70.76 -15.53 -37.49
N GLN A 292 -71.80 -15.85 -38.27
CA GLN A 292 -71.78 -16.74 -39.43
C GLN A 292 -71.32 -16.08 -40.76
N THR A 293 -71.26 -16.93 -41.80
CA THR A 293 -71.62 -16.69 -43.23
C THR A 293 -70.63 -16.10 -44.26
N ARG A 294 -70.21 -16.99 -45.18
CA ARG A 294 -70.57 -16.97 -46.63
C ARG A 294 -69.84 -16.02 -47.61
N GLY A 295 -68.74 -16.52 -48.18
CA GLY A 295 -68.68 -16.80 -49.64
C GLY A 295 -67.81 -15.92 -50.57
N ARG A 296 -67.49 -16.52 -51.74
CA ARG A 296 -66.58 -16.06 -52.84
C ARG A 296 -65.10 -16.00 -52.41
N ARG A 297 -64.14 -16.68 -53.07
CA ARG A 297 -63.81 -16.86 -54.51
C ARG A 297 -63.13 -15.63 -55.14
N TYR A 298 -61.84 -15.77 -55.41
CA TYR A 298 -61.24 -15.38 -56.70
C TYR A 298 -60.13 -16.36 -57.09
N GLU A 299 -60.19 -16.80 -58.35
CA GLU A 299 -59.12 -17.43 -59.13
C GLU A 299 -58.26 -16.31 -59.78
N LEU A 300 -57.00 -16.47 -60.23
CA LEU A 300 -56.12 -17.61 -60.51
C LEU A 300 -54.86 -17.59 -59.55
N ASP A 301 -53.68 -18.21 -59.73
CA ASP A 301 -53.04 -18.93 -60.86
C ASP A 301 -52.04 -20.03 -60.39
N SER A 302 -51.13 -20.50 -61.26
CA SER A 302 -50.56 -21.84 -61.24
C SER A 302 -49.10 -21.98 -61.70
N ALA A 303 -48.32 -22.81 -60.98
CA ALA A 303 -47.18 -23.58 -61.52
C ALA A 303 -46.69 -24.69 -60.54
N HIS A 304 -46.35 -25.85 -61.12
CA HIS A 304 -45.50 -26.95 -60.59
C HIS A 304 -45.88 -27.75 -59.31
N THR A 305 -46.56 -28.88 -59.53
CA THR A 305 -46.05 -30.28 -59.40
C THR A 305 -44.85 -30.56 -58.47
N MET A 306 -44.81 -31.61 -57.65
CA MET A 306 -45.70 -32.79 -57.44
C MET A 306 -45.38 -33.44 -56.07
N ASP A 307 -46.40 -34.03 -55.43
CA ASP A 307 -46.48 -35.23 -54.56
C ASP A 307 -45.37 -35.49 -53.46
N ASP A 308 -45.66 -36.11 -52.31
CA ASP A 308 -46.76 -37.01 -51.94
C ASP A 308 -47.05 -37.03 -50.39
N HIS A 309 -48.10 -37.76 -49.97
CA HIS A 309 -48.50 -38.27 -48.62
C HIS A 309 -47.64 -37.93 -47.36
N ASP A 310 -48.17 -37.66 -46.15
CA ASP A 310 -49.41 -38.08 -45.47
C ASP A 310 -49.80 -37.07 -44.34
N GLY A 311 -50.99 -37.20 -43.73
CA GLY A 311 -51.49 -36.28 -42.70
C GLY A 311 -51.79 -36.91 -41.33
N ARG A 312 -51.21 -36.37 -40.25
CA ARG A 312 -51.75 -36.52 -38.89
C ARG A 312 -51.26 -35.44 -37.92
N SER A 313 -52.17 -34.94 -37.08
CA SER A 313 -51.88 -33.97 -36.01
C SER A 313 -51.55 -34.66 -34.70
N TYR A 314 -50.48 -34.22 -34.02
CA TYR A 314 -50.35 -34.37 -32.57
C TYR A 314 -49.73 -33.12 -31.95
N THR A 315 -50.33 -32.66 -30.86
CA THR A 315 -49.78 -31.64 -29.96
C THR A 315 -49.11 -32.35 -28.80
N GLU A 316 -47.84 -32.04 -28.52
CA GLU A 316 -47.29 -32.24 -27.18
C GLU A 316 -46.22 -31.18 -26.89
N MET A 317 -46.08 -30.81 -25.61
CA MET A 317 -45.05 -29.91 -25.13
C MET A 317 -43.94 -30.74 -24.52
N GLU A 318 -42.69 -30.32 -24.67
CA GLU A 318 -41.68 -30.62 -23.67
C GLU A 318 -40.89 -29.35 -23.33
N ILE A 319 -40.70 -29.12 -22.03
CA ILE A 319 -40.06 -27.93 -21.47
C ILE A 319 -38.75 -28.39 -20.84
N GLU A 320 -37.61 -28.05 -21.45
CA GLU A 320 -36.31 -28.31 -20.82
C GLU A 320 -36.06 -27.34 -19.65
N GLU A 321 -36.38 -27.79 -18.43
CA GLU A 321 -35.79 -27.24 -17.21
C GLU A 321 -34.28 -27.51 -17.18
N VAL A 322 -33.47 -26.57 -17.69
CA VAL A 322 -32.02 -26.60 -17.49
C VAL A 322 -31.70 -26.32 -16.02
N LYS A 323 -31.61 -27.38 -15.23
CA LYS A 323 -31.42 -27.33 -13.77
C LYS A 323 -30.05 -26.78 -13.39
N ALA A 324 -30.05 -25.75 -12.55
CA ALA A 324 -28.83 -25.09 -12.07
C ALA A 324 -28.11 -25.93 -11.00
N GLU A 325 -26.98 -26.55 -11.35
CA GLU A 325 -26.06 -27.15 -10.36
C GLU A 325 -25.11 -26.11 -9.76
N TRP A 326 -25.40 -25.67 -8.52
CA TRP A 326 -24.47 -24.90 -7.69
C TRP A 326 -24.12 -25.67 -6.41
N LYS A 327 -23.27 -26.69 -6.53
CA LYS A 327 -22.82 -27.51 -5.41
C LYS A 327 -21.92 -26.72 -4.46
N ARG A 328 -22.39 -26.52 -3.22
CA ARG A 328 -21.59 -26.04 -2.08
C ARG A 328 -21.25 -27.21 -1.17
N ASP A 329 -19.97 -27.56 -1.05
CA ASP A 329 -19.51 -28.50 -0.04
C ASP A 329 -19.61 -27.90 1.37
N ARG A 330 -20.33 -28.58 2.26
CA ARG A 330 -20.20 -28.39 3.71
C ARG A 330 -20.65 -29.62 4.51
N VAL A 331 -19.79 -30.02 5.44
CA VAL A 331 -20.05 -30.89 6.60
C VAL A 331 -20.47 -32.35 6.28
N ARG A 332 -19.52 -33.27 6.47
CA ARG A 332 -19.84 -34.57 7.10
C ARG A 332 -19.73 -34.40 8.61
N GLY A 333 -20.65 -35.01 9.36
CA GLY A 333 -20.67 -35.01 10.81
C GLY A 333 -20.12 -36.30 11.43
N THR A 334 -19.84 -36.21 12.72
CA THR A 334 -19.47 -37.26 13.68
C THR A 334 -20.32 -38.53 13.62
N ALA A 335 -19.68 -39.70 13.56
CA ALA A 335 -20.11 -40.95 14.22
C ALA A 335 -18.95 -41.96 14.24
N VAL A 336 -18.74 -42.60 15.41
CA VAL A 336 -17.58 -43.48 15.76
C VAL A 336 -16.26 -42.72 15.90
#